data_AF-A0A948GDP5-F1
#
_entry.id   AF-A0A948GDP5-F1
#
_cell.length_a   1.000
_cell.length_b   1.000
_cell.length_c   1.000
_cell.angle_alpha   90.00
_cell.angle_beta   90.00
_cell.angle_gamma   90.00
#
_symmetry.space_group_name_H-M   'P 1'
#
loop_
_entity.id
_entity.type
_entity.pdbx_description
1 polymer ?
#
loop_
_entity_poly.entity_id
_entity_poly.type
_entity_poly.pdbx_seq_one_letter_code
_entity_poly.pdbx_strand_id
1 'polypeptide(L)'
;PNDFAYWVREILGEEELGERLASIDIIQFSTIRSLRERIIETIEEYLEQRPEAKMRFAQEGGELHFKKAVSFILPTQHISYDLREFVEILKRITIDSIYFHIFEARLRLEKKTNDFSNWIENSIGNEALAFSIARLDPYVFTMEDLRRTITDLIEREIR
;
A
#
# COMPACT_ATOMS: atom_id res chain seq x y z
N PRO A 1 6.48 -5.35 8.50
CA PRO A 1 6.93 -6.73 8.24
C PRO A 1 5.90 -7.49 7.38
N ASN A 2 6.33 -8.17 6.30
CA ASN A 2 5.46 -8.98 5.46
C ASN A 2 5.54 -10.48 5.84
N ASP A 3 4.55 -11.27 5.42
CA ASP A 3 4.42 -12.69 5.80
C ASP A 3 5.60 -13.54 5.32
N PHE A 4 6.21 -13.24 4.16
CA PHE A 4 7.40 -13.94 3.68
C PHE A 4 8.59 -13.72 4.61
N ALA A 5 8.86 -12.47 4.98
CA ALA A 5 9.93 -12.11 5.90
C ALA A 5 9.78 -12.79 7.25
N TYR A 6 8.56 -12.78 7.80
CA TYR A 6 8.24 -13.46 9.06
C TYR A 6 8.49 -14.97 8.94
N TRP A 7 7.95 -15.60 7.90
CA TRP A 7 8.07 -17.05 7.74
C TRP A 7 9.53 -17.51 7.57
N VAL A 8 10.30 -16.81 6.75
CA VAL A 8 11.73 -17.11 6.55
C VAL A 8 12.51 -16.96 7.85
N ARG A 9 12.26 -15.90 8.62
CA ARG A 9 12.97 -15.67 9.88
C ARG A 9 12.57 -16.67 10.96
N GLU A 10 11.28 -16.77 11.25
CA GLU A 10 10.78 -17.49 12.42
C GLU A 10 10.67 -19.00 12.19
N ILE A 11 10.41 -19.44 10.95
CA ILE A 11 10.21 -20.86 10.65
C ILE A 11 11.45 -21.50 10.01
N LEU A 12 12.08 -20.82 9.04
CA LEU A 12 13.29 -21.36 8.40
C LEU A 12 14.58 -21.02 9.16
N GLY A 13 14.54 -20.05 10.08
CA GLY A 13 15.69 -19.61 10.87
C GLY A 13 16.71 -18.78 10.09
N GLU A 14 16.30 -18.19 8.96
CA GLU A 14 17.18 -17.40 8.08
C GLU A 14 16.96 -15.90 8.36
N GLU A 15 17.54 -15.40 9.46
CA GLU A 15 17.34 -14.02 9.93
C GLU A 15 17.71 -12.97 8.88
N GLU A 16 18.85 -13.12 8.22
CA GLU A 16 19.32 -12.14 7.24
C GLU A 16 18.38 -12.04 6.04
N LEU A 17 17.90 -13.17 5.50
CA LEU A 17 16.93 -13.15 4.41
C LEU A 17 15.58 -12.57 4.87
N GLY A 18 15.16 -12.88 6.09
CA GLY A 18 13.98 -12.28 6.71
C GLY A 18 14.06 -10.75 6.74
N GLU A 19 15.17 -10.19 7.19
CA GLU A 19 15.39 -8.74 7.23
C GLU A 19 15.47 -8.10 5.83
N ARG A 20 16.15 -8.75 4.87
CA ARG A 20 16.17 -8.31 3.46
C ARG A 20 14.76 -8.22 2.88
N LEU A 21 13.94 -9.26 3.09
CA LEU A 21 12.54 -9.29 2.64
C LEU A 21 11.66 -8.26 3.35
N ALA A 22 11.88 -8.03 4.66
CA ALA A 22 11.14 -7.03 5.43
C ALA A 22 11.44 -5.60 4.97
N SER A 23 12.65 -5.37 4.44
CA SER A 23 13.13 -4.07 3.99
C SER A 23 12.68 -3.67 2.58
N ILE A 24 11.95 -4.55 1.87
CA ILE A 24 11.40 -4.22 0.55
C ILE A 24 10.32 -3.15 0.70
N ASP A 25 10.61 -1.95 0.18
CA ASP A 25 9.68 -0.83 0.16
C ASP A 25 8.59 -1.03 -0.91
N ILE A 26 7.47 -1.62 -0.49
CA ILE A 26 6.31 -1.94 -1.34
C ILE A 26 5.70 -0.72 -2.04
N ILE A 27 5.91 0.49 -1.53
CA ILE A 27 5.38 1.75 -2.10
C ILE A 27 6.07 2.09 -3.42
N GLN A 28 7.30 1.63 -3.64
CA GLN A 28 8.05 1.92 -4.86
C GLN A 28 7.52 1.16 -6.07
N PHE A 29 6.71 0.12 -5.83
CA PHE A 29 6.16 -0.75 -6.86
C PHE A 29 4.74 -0.33 -7.21
N SER A 30 4.50 -0.07 -8.50
CA SER A 30 3.16 0.24 -9.02
C SER A 30 2.35 -1.00 -9.37
N THR A 31 2.96 -2.19 -9.37
CA THR A 31 2.28 -3.44 -9.74
C THR A 31 2.68 -4.57 -8.80
N ILE A 32 1.75 -5.52 -8.58
CA ILE A 32 2.05 -6.75 -7.84
C ILE A 32 3.11 -7.59 -8.55
N ARG A 33 3.17 -7.53 -9.88
CA ARG A 33 4.17 -8.25 -10.66
C ARG A 33 5.58 -7.77 -10.34
N SER A 34 5.83 -6.46 -10.36
CA SER A 34 7.17 -5.92 -10.09
C SER A 34 7.60 -6.12 -8.64
N LEU A 35 6.65 -6.05 -7.69
CA LEU A 35 6.93 -6.43 -6.29
C LEU A 35 7.33 -7.91 -6.17
N ARG A 36 6.61 -8.80 -6.86
CA ARG A 36 6.92 -10.23 -6.87
C ARG A 36 8.30 -10.49 -7.48
N GLU A 37 8.66 -9.84 -8.58
CA GLU A 37 9.99 -9.93 -9.20
C GLU A 37 11.08 -9.52 -8.20
N ARG A 38 10.91 -8.40 -7.48
CA ARG A 38 11.85 -7.99 -6.43
C ARG A 38 12.00 -9.03 -5.30
N ILE A 39 10.90 -9.62 -4.85
CA ILE A 39 10.93 -10.65 -3.80
C ILE A 39 11.73 -11.87 -4.29
N ILE A 40 11.50 -12.31 -5.53
CA ILE A 40 12.22 -13.44 -6.14
C ILE A 40 13.72 -13.12 -6.22
N GLU A 41 14.09 -11.97 -6.79
CA GLU A 41 15.49 -11.52 -6.90
C GLU A 41 16.18 -11.55 -5.53
N THR A 42 15.52 -11.02 -4.50
CA THR A 42 16.07 -10.97 -3.13
C THR A 42 16.36 -12.37 -2.57
N ILE A 43 15.49 -13.34 -2.85
CA ILE A 43 15.66 -14.72 -2.42
C ILE A 43 16.76 -15.39 -3.24
N GLU A 44 16.77 -15.24 -4.55
CA GLU A 44 17.76 -15.84 -5.44
C GLU A 44 19.18 -15.36 -5.11
N GLU A 45 19.39 -14.04 -4.98
CA GLU A 45 20.67 -13.45 -4.59
C GLU A 45 21.17 -13.98 -3.24
N TYR A 46 20.25 -14.17 -2.27
CA TYR A 46 20.61 -14.75 -0.98
C TYR A 46 21.04 -16.22 -1.09
N LEU A 47 20.29 -17.02 -1.85
CA LEU A 47 20.57 -18.45 -2.05
C LEU A 47 21.83 -18.70 -2.88
N GLU A 48 22.24 -17.76 -3.72
CA GLU A 48 23.54 -17.79 -4.41
C GLU A 48 24.70 -17.55 -3.44
N GLN A 49 24.54 -16.59 -2.51
CA GLN A 49 25.54 -16.25 -1.51
C GLN A 49 25.65 -17.30 -0.40
N ARG A 50 24.54 -17.99 -0.08
CA ARG A 50 24.44 -18.99 1.00
C ARG A 50 23.73 -20.25 0.50
N PRO A 51 24.41 -21.12 -0.26
CA PRO A 51 23.80 -22.34 -0.81
C PRO A 51 23.23 -23.30 0.26
N GLU A 52 23.75 -23.28 1.49
CA GLU A 52 23.26 -24.08 2.61
C GLU A 52 21.81 -23.77 3.01
N ALA A 53 21.33 -22.55 2.75
CA ALA A 53 19.95 -22.16 3.03
C ALA A 53 18.93 -22.95 2.18
N LYS A 54 19.36 -23.52 1.04
CA LYS A 54 18.54 -24.42 0.21
C LYS A 54 18.17 -25.74 0.91
N MET A 55 18.88 -26.08 1.99
CA MET A 55 18.65 -27.28 2.78
C MET A 55 17.75 -27.01 4.01
N ARG A 56 17.25 -25.79 4.18
CA ARG A 56 16.26 -25.46 5.20
C ARG A 56 14.88 -25.91 4.77
N PHE A 57 14.15 -26.50 5.69
CA PHE A 57 12.78 -26.95 5.47
C PHE A 57 11.92 -26.58 6.67
N ALA A 58 10.69 -26.18 6.39
CA ALA A 58 9.68 -26.03 7.43
C ALA A 58 9.30 -27.40 7.98
N GLN A 59 9.14 -27.49 9.31
CA GLN A 59 8.54 -28.66 9.94
C GLN A 59 7.03 -28.68 9.70
N GLU A 60 6.40 -29.83 9.95
CA GLU A 60 4.95 -29.98 9.88
C GLU A 60 4.25 -28.91 10.75
N GLY A 61 3.27 -28.22 10.17
CA GLY A 61 2.57 -27.10 10.80
C GLY A 61 3.28 -25.74 10.68
N GLY A 62 4.48 -25.71 10.11
CA GLY A 62 5.24 -24.50 9.78
C GLY A 62 5.11 -24.07 8.32
N GLU A 63 4.18 -24.61 7.54
CA GLU A 63 4.08 -24.33 6.11
C GLU A 63 3.65 -22.88 5.82
N LEU A 64 4.19 -22.31 4.73
CA LEU A 64 3.69 -21.03 4.24
C LEU A 64 2.43 -21.23 3.40
N HIS A 65 1.30 -20.75 3.91
CA HIS A 65 0.02 -20.84 3.20
C HIS A 65 -0.20 -19.63 2.29
N PHE A 66 -0.16 -19.84 0.98
CA PHE A 66 -0.51 -18.80 0.01
C PHE A 66 -2.02 -18.55 0.02
N LYS A 67 -2.40 -17.30 0.31
CA LYS A 67 -3.79 -16.84 0.29
C LYS A 67 -3.98 -15.81 -0.82
N LYS A 68 -5.14 -15.85 -1.47
CA LYS A 68 -5.55 -14.85 -2.46
C LYS A 68 -6.68 -14.01 -1.88
N ALA A 69 -6.51 -12.69 -1.91
CA ALA A 69 -7.59 -11.75 -1.63
C ALA A 69 -8.40 -11.45 -2.90
N VAL A 70 -9.72 -11.32 -2.75
CA VAL A 70 -10.63 -10.88 -3.80
C VAL A 70 -11.48 -9.75 -3.23
N SER A 71 -11.34 -8.54 -3.80
CA SER A 71 -12.09 -7.35 -3.37
C SER A 71 -13.36 -7.20 -4.20
N PHE A 72 -14.45 -6.79 -3.54
CA PHE A 72 -15.72 -6.41 -4.19
C PHE A 72 -15.94 -4.92 -4.01
N ILE A 73 -16.18 -4.22 -5.12
CA ILE A 73 -16.38 -2.77 -5.11
C ILE A 73 -17.88 -2.51 -5.15
N LEU A 74 -18.38 -1.79 -4.14
CA LEU A 74 -19.77 -1.38 -4.04
C LEU A 74 -19.85 0.15 -4.10
N PRO A 75 -20.71 0.73 -4.97
CA PRO A 75 -20.87 2.17 -5.02
C PRO A 75 -21.47 2.68 -3.70
N THR A 76 -20.98 3.83 -3.24
CA THR A 76 -21.60 4.57 -2.13
C THR A 76 -22.54 5.65 -2.69
N GLN A 77 -23.37 6.23 -1.82
CA GLN A 77 -24.25 7.34 -2.18
C GLN A 77 -23.56 8.72 -2.19
N HIS A 78 -22.25 8.78 -1.95
CA HIS A 78 -21.51 10.03 -1.83
C HIS A 78 -20.88 10.42 -3.16
N ILE A 79 -21.14 11.66 -3.60
CA ILE A 79 -20.58 12.26 -4.80
C ILE A 79 -20.15 13.67 -4.45
N SER A 80 -18.97 14.07 -4.90
CA SER A 80 -18.41 15.39 -4.66
C SER A 80 -18.13 16.11 -5.97
N TYR A 81 -18.48 17.38 -6.06
CA TYR A 81 -18.22 18.24 -7.22
C TYR A 81 -17.19 19.33 -6.94
N ASP A 82 -16.91 19.61 -5.66
CA ASP A 82 -15.88 20.57 -5.25
C ASP A 82 -15.15 20.11 -3.98
N LEU A 83 -14.14 20.89 -3.55
CA LEU A 83 -13.33 20.58 -2.38
C LEU A 83 -14.09 20.71 -1.04
N ARG A 84 -15.12 21.56 -0.97
CA ARG A 84 -15.91 21.76 0.26
C ARG A 84 -16.80 20.53 0.50
N GLU A 85 -17.53 20.09 -0.53
CA GLU A 85 -18.29 18.85 -0.49
C GLU A 85 -17.39 17.66 -0.19
N PHE A 86 -16.18 17.64 -0.76
CA PHE A 86 -15.24 16.53 -0.59
C PHE A 86 -14.80 16.38 0.87
N VAL A 87 -14.47 17.50 1.54
CA VAL A 87 -14.15 17.52 2.98
C VAL A 87 -15.32 16.98 3.81
N GLU A 88 -16.55 17.41 3.52
CA GLU A 88 -17.73 16.95 4.25
C GLU A 88 -18.02 15.46 4.03
N ILE A 89 -17.72 14.94 2.84
CA ILE A 89 -17.81 13.51 2.51
C ILE A 89 -16.71 12.71 3.23
N LEU A 90 -15.46 13.19 3.23
CA LEU A 90 -14.34 12.52 3.90
C LEU A 90 -14.61 12.30 5.39
N LYS A 91 -15.32 13.22 6.04
CA LYS A 91 -15.76 13.12 7.44
C LYS A 91 -16.83 12.04 7.68
N ARG A 92 -17.50 11.54 6.64
CA ARG A 92 -18.67 10.63 6.74
C ARG A 92 -18.40 9.23 6.19
N ILE A 93 -17.59 9.09 5.15
CA ILE A 93 -17.29 7.79 4.54
C ILE A 93 -16.52 6.89 5.49
N THR A 94 -16.62 5.57 5.30
CA THR A 94 -15.84 4.61 6.10
C THR A 94 -14.36 4.69 5.76
N ILE A 95 -13.53 4.19 6.67
CA ILE A 95 -12.09 4.05 6.41
C ILE A 95 -11.80 3.11 5.25
N ASP A 96 -12.70 2.17 4.94
CA ASP A 96 -12.55 1.24 3.81
C ASP A 96 -12.66 1.99 2.47
N SER A 97 -13.51 3.02 2.37
CA SER A 97 -13.56 3.86 1.17
C SER A 97 -12.27 4.67 1.01
N ILE A 98 -11.68 5.15 2.10
CA ILE A 98 -10.39 5.86 2.07
C ILE A 98 -9.27 4.91 1.67
N TYR A 99 -9.24 3.71 2.25
CA TYR A 99 -8.31 2.65 1.86
C TYR A 99 -8.44 2.31 0.37
N PHE A 100 -9.67 2.12 -0.14
CA PHE A 100 -9.91 1.86 -1.56
C PHE A 100 -9.35 2.97 -2.45
N HIS A 101 -9.65 4.23 -2.15
CA HIS A 101 -9.28 5.36 -3.00
C HIS A 101 -7.83 5.82 -2.87
N ILE A 102 -7.17 5.57 -1.72
CA ILE A 102 -5.76 5.91 -1.52
C ILE A 102 -4.84 4.74 -1.85
N PHE A 103 -5.16 3.56 -1.34
CA PHE A 103 -4.27 2.41 -1.35
C PHE A 103 -4.51 1.52 -2.55
N GLU A 104 -5.70 0.93 -2.66
CA GLU A 104 -6.01 0.01 -3.76
C GLU A 104 -5.92 0.74 -5.11
N ALA A 105 -6.28 2.03 -5.14
CA ALA A 105 -6.15 2.86 -6.33
C ALA A 105 -4.75 2.83 -6.94
N ARG A 106 -3.67 2.81 -6.15
CA ARG A 106 -2.31 2.80 -6.69
C ARG A 106 -1.99 1.53 -7.48
N LEU A 107 -2.42 0.38 -6.94
CA LEU A 107 -2.29 -0.92 -7.59
C LEU A 107 -3.25 -1.05 -8.79
N ARG A 108 -4.49 -0.57 -8.63
CA ARG A 108 -5.53 -0.64 -9.67
C ARG A 108 -5.24 0.29 -10.85
N LEU A 109 -4.71 1.47 -10.60
CA LEU A 109 -4.31 2.44 -11.64
C LEU A 109 -2.93 2.12 -12.21
N GLU A 110 -2.17 1.24 -11.57
CA GLU A 110 -0.74 0.97 -11.85
C GLU A 110 0.10 2.26 -11.92
N LYS A 111 -0.25 3.26 -11.11
CA LYS A 111 0.39 4.57 -11.04
C LYS A 111 0.81 4.89 -9.60
N LYS A 112 1.78 5.79 -9.46
CA LYS A 112 2.21 6.31 -8.15
C LYS A 112 1.21 7.29 -7.51
N THR A 113 0.06 7.52 -8.15
CA THR A 113 -0.99 8.42 -7.65
C THR A 113 -2.20 7.63 -7.14
N ASN A 114 -3.07 8.29 -6.40
CA ASN A 114 -4.31 7.74 -5.87
C ASN A 114 -5.53 8.43 -6.50
N ASP A 115 -6.74 7.90 -6.27
CA ASP A 115 -7.95 8.44 -6.92
C ASP A 115 -8.22 9.89 -6.50
N PHE A 116 -7.99 10.24 -5.23
CA PHE A 116 -8.25 11.59 -4.73
C PHE A 116 -7.29 12.62 -5.35
N SER A 117 -5.98 12.34 -5.32
CA SER A 117 -4.98 13.18 -5.99
C SER A 117 -5.26 13.30 -7.49
N ASN A 118 -5.60 12.18 -8.16
CA ASN A 118 -5.93 12.19 -9.58
C ASN A 118 -7.16 13.05 -9.88
N TRP A 119 -8.21 12.98 -9.06
CA TRP A 119 -9.40 13.82 -9.23
C TRP A 119 -9.11 15.30 -8.96
N ILE A 120 -8.38 15.63 -7.89
CA ILE A 120 -8.01 17.01 -7.55
C ILE A 120 -7.15 17.64 -8.66
N GLU A 121 -6.19 16.91 -9.20
CA GLU A 121 -5.33 17.39 -10.29
C GLU A 121 -6.13 17.62 -11.57
N ASN A 122 -6.89 16.62 -12.02
CA ASN A 122 -7.47 16.62 -13.37
C ASN A 122 -8.87 17.23 -13.47
N SER A 123 -9.60 17.34 -12.35
CA SER A 123 -10.97 17.88 -12.33
C SER A 123 -11.06 19.22 -11.58
N ILE A 124 -10.32 19.38 -10.49
CA ILE A 124 -10.27 20.66 -9.74
C ILE A 124 -9.16 21.58 -10.27
N GLY A 125 -8.08 21.02 -10.82
CA GLY A 125 -6.96 21.79 -11.37
C GLY A 125 -5.93 22.23 -10.33
N ASN A 126 -5.90 21.61 -9.15
CA ASN A 126 -4.95 21.97 -8.09
C ASN A 126 -3.81 20.94 -7.96
N GLU A 127 -2.79 21.12 -8.80
CA GLU A 127 -1.61 20.24 -8.86
C GLU A 127 -0.84 20.19 -7.52
N ALA A 128 -0.71 21.32 -6.82
CA ALA A 128 0.05 21.42 -5.58
C ALA A 128 -0.60 20.60 -4.45
N LEU A 129 -1.93 20.70 -4.31
CA LEU A 129 -2.70 19.91 -3.35
C LEU A 129 -2.68 18.42 -3.71
N ALA A 130 -2.90 18.10 -4.99
CA ALA A 130 -2.84 16.72 -5.48
C ALA A 130 -1.49 16.07 -5.19
N PHE A 131 -0.39 16.78 -5.45
CA PHE A 131 0.96 16.33 -5.17
C PHE A 131 1.20 16.12 -3.67
N SER A 132 0.73 17.04 -2.83
CA SER A 132 0.86 16.93 -1.37
C SER A 132 0.17 15.69 -0.82
N ILE A 133 -1.05 15.39 -1.30
CA ILE A 133 -1.79 14.18 -0.92
C ILE A 133 -1.14 12.92 -1.49
N ALA A 134 -0.63 12.95 -2.72
CA ALA A 134 0.00 11.78 -3.36
C ALA A 134 1.26 11.30 -2.65
N ARG A 135 1.93 12.17 -1.88
CA ARG A 135 3.13 11.87 -1.10
C ARG A 135 2.85 11.30 0.29
N LEU A 136 1.60 11.28 0.72
CA LEU A 136 1.24 10.64 1.99
C LEU A 136 1.50 9.15 1.88
N ASP A 137 2.32 8.63 2.79
CA ASP A 137 2.60 7.20 2.87
C ASP A 137 1.46 6.49 3.63
N PRO A 138 0.60 5.73 2.95
CA PRO A 138 -0.55 5.10 3.60
C PRO A 138 -0.18 3.98 4.58
N TYR A 139 1.08 3.52 4.60
CA TYR A 139 1.56 2.49 5.53
C TYR A 139 2.14 3.09 6.82
N VAL A 140 2.40 4.39 6.86
CA VAL A 140 2.86 5.10 8.07
C VAL A 140 1.69 5.62 8.90
N PHE A 141 0.57 5.96 8.24
CA PHE A 141 -0.62 6.48 8.92
C PHE A 141 -1.62 5.37 9.26
N THR A 142 -2.33 5.53 10.38
CA THR A 142 -3.64 4.85 10.48
C THR A 142 -4.59 5.46 9.45
N MET A 143 -5.61 4.71 9.01
CA MET A 143 -6.58 5.25 8.04
C MET A 143 -7.31 6.50 8.56
N GLU A 144 -7.51 6.59 9.88
CA GLU A 144 -8.08 7.78 10.53
C GLU A 144 -7.10 8.97 10.52
N ASP A 145 -5.82 8.75 10.78
CA ASP A 145 -4.81 9.82 10.69
C ASP A 145 -4.69 10.33 9.26
N LEU A 146 -4.78 9.42 8.29
CA LEU A 146 -4.78 9.75 6.87
C LEU A 146 -6.00 10.58 6.49
N ARG A 147 -7.21 10.19 6.95
CA ARG A 147 -8.44 11.00 6.79
C ARG A 147 -8.24 12.41 7.31
N ARG A 148 -7.74 12.56 8.54
CA ARG A 148 -7.54 13.88 9.17
C ARG A 148 -6.51 14.70 8.41
N THR A 149 -5.37 14.10 8.04
CA THR A 149 -4.30 14.77 7.29
C THR A 149 -4.78 15.28 5.94
N ILE A 150 -5.51 14.46 5.18
CA ILE A 150 -6.08 14.87 3.89
C ILE A 150 -7.09 15.99 4.09
N THR A 151 -7.97 15.85 5.08
CA THR A 151 -8.98 16.87 5.42
C THR A 151 -8.33 18.22 5.74
N ASP A 152 -7.30 18.23 6.60
CA ASP A 152 -6.58 19.43 7.01
C ASP A 152 -5.85 20.10 5.83
N LEU A 153 -5.27 19.31 4.91
CA LEU A 153 -4.64 19.85 3.70
C LEU A 153 -5.65 20.56 2.81
N ILE A 154 -6.83 19.96 2.61
CA ILE A 154 -7.88 20.54 1.77
C ILE A 154 -8.49 21.77 2.46
N GLU A 155 -8.75 21.73 3.77
CA GLU A 155 -9.32 22.86 4.51
C GLU A 155 -8.39 24.09 4.50
N ARG A 156 -7.07 23.90 4.46
CA ARG A 156 -6.10 25.01 4.32
C ARG A 156 -6.16 25.66 2.94
N GLU A 157 -6.46 24.90 1.91
CA GLU A 157 -6.57 25.38 0.53
C GLU A 157 -7.87 26.16 0.27
N ILE A 158 -8.94 25.80 0.97
CA ILE A 158 -10.27 26.44 0.81
C ILE A 158 -10.37 27.79 1.55
N ARG A 159 -9.52 28.04 2.55
CA ARG A 159 -9.51 29.25 3.38
C ARG A 159 -8.93 30.44 2.63
#